data_AF-A0A961IBJ4-F1
#
_entry.id   AF-A0A961IBJ4-F1
#
_cell.length_a   1.000
_cell.length_b   1.000
_cell.length_c   1.000
_cell.angle_alpha   90.00
_cell.angle_beta   90.00
_cell.angle_gamma   90.00
#
_symmetry.space_group_name_H-M   'P 1'
#
loop_
_entity.id
_entity.type
_entity.pdbx_description
1 polymer ?
#
loop_
_entity_poly.entity_id
_entity_poly.type
_entity_poly.pdbx_seq_one_letter_code
_entity_poly.pdbx_strand_id
1 'polypeptide(L)'
;NSDGVSMPGSNADGATQSTESEFIRAQWVLALSLPNIALMDARIGRVFVGDAGIPEKVYHQAGVVTYDPPFESRYILPLTSD
;
A
#
# COMPACT_ATOMS: atom_id res chain seq x y z
N ASN A 1 -9.00 16.36 48.98
CA ASN A 1 -8.55 15.12 48.32
C ASN A 1 -9.63 14.66 47.35
N SER A 2 -9.63 15.23 46.15
CA SER A 2 -10.25 14.69 44.91
C SER A 2 -10.18 15.78 43.83
N ASP A 3 -8.97 16.08 43.34
CA ASP A 3 -8.81 16.87 42.13
C ASP A 3 -9.05 15.94 40.93
N GLY A 4 -10.27 16.00 40.39
CA GLY A 4 -10.62 15.36 39.12
C GLY A 4 -9.94 16.09 37.98
N VAL A 5 -8.86 15.52 37.45
CA VAL A 5 -8.24 15.97 36.20
C VAL A 5 -9.15 15.58 35.05
N SER A 6 -9.82 16.58 34.48
CA SER A 6 -10.56 16.45 33.22
C SER A 6 -9.55 16.37 32.08
N MET A 7 -9.39 15.18 31.48
CA MET A 7 -8.62 14.99 30.25
C MET A 7 -9.36 15.69 29.10
N PRO A 8 -8.73 16.58 28.33
CA PRO A 8 -9.33 17.03 27.08
C PRO A 8 -9.37 15.83 26.12
N GLY A 9 -10.57 15.29 25.91
CA GLY A 9 -10.84 14.35 24.84
C GLY A 9 -10.46 15.01 23.52
N SER A 10 -9.41 14.47 22.88
CA SER A 10 -8.99 14.90 21.55
C SER A 10 -9.96 14.32 20.52
N ASN A 11 -11.17 14.88 20.49
CA ASN A 11 -12.02 14.87 19.31
C ASN A 11 -11.52 16.02 18.42
N ALA A 12 -10.36 15.82 17.81
CA ALA A 12 -9.88 16.70 16.76
C ALA A 12 -10.29 16.06 15.43
N ASP A 13 -11.38 16.57 14.86
CA ASP A 13 -11.64 16.50 13.42
C ASP A 13 -10.44 17.11 12.68
N GLY A 14 -9.43 16.28 12.43
CA GLY A 14 -8.24 16.61 11.66
C GLY A 14 -8.50 16.53 10.17
N ALA A 15 -9.60 17.13 9.69
CA ALA A 15 -9.80 17.33 8.27
C ALA A 15 -8.99 18.55 7.83
N THR A 16 -8.15 18.34 6.82
CA THR A 16 -7.47 19.38 6.02
C THR A 16 -6.31 20.12 6.68
N GLN A 17 -5.26 19.39 7.05
CA GLN A 17 -3.93 19.84 6.63
C GLN A 17 -3.69 19.20 5.27
N SER A 18 -3.85 20.00 4.22
CA SER A 18 -3.28 19.74 2.90
C SER A 18 -1.76 19.83 3.06
N THR A 19 -1.16 18.81 3.66
CA THR A 19 0.25 18.55 3.43
C THR A 19 0.31 18.26 1.95
N GLU A 20 0.80 19.20 1.14
CA GLU A 20 1.33 18.86 -0.17
C GLU A 20 2.45 17.86 0.12
N SER A 21 2.08 16.59 0.18
CA SER A 21 3.00 15.50 0.47
C SER A 21 3.99 15.53 -0.68
N GLU A 22 5.23 15.89 -0.38
CA GLU A 22 6.32 15.91 -1.35
C GLU A 22 6.34 14.57 -2.07
N PHE A 23 6.05 14.60 -3.38
CA PHE A 23 5.98 13.39 -4.17
C PHE A 23 7.41 12.92 -4.42
N ILE A 24 7.85 11.90 -3.69
CA ILE A 24 9.17 11.30 -3.90
C ILE A 24 9.13 10.53 -5.21
N ARG A 25 9.89 11.02 -6.20
CA ARG A 25 10.06 10.34 -7.48
C ARG A 25 11.11 9.23 -7.37
N ALA A 26 10.67 8.06 -6.92
CA ALA A 26 11.54 6.88 -6.84
C ALA A 26 11.93 6.39 -8.25
N GLN A 27 13.19 5.99 -8.43
CA GLN A 27 13.66 5.36 -9.67
C GLN A 27 13.06 3.95 -9.85
N TRP A 28 12.91 3.24 -8.73
CA TRP A 28 12.33 1.90 -8.65
C TRP A 28 11.35 1.82 -7.48
N VAL A 29 10.25 1.11 -7.68
CA VAL A 29 9.27 0.81 -6.64
C VAL A 29 9.06 -0.71 -6.58
N LEU A 30 9.04 -1.28 -5.38
CA LEU A 30 8.74 -2.69 -5.14
C LEU A 30 7.42 -2.79 -4.38
N ALA A 31 6.39 -3.34 -5.02
CA ALA A 31 5.12 -3.68 -4.39
C ALA A 31 5.19 -5.07 -3.77
N LEU A 32 4.82 -5.22 -2.49
CA LEU A 32 4.92 -6.48 -1.73
C LEU A 32 3.58 -7.23 -1.63
N SER A 33 2.61 -6.89 -2.48
CA SER A 33 1.30 -7.52 -2.57
C SER A 33 0.70 -7.18 -3.94
N LEU A 34 -0.62 -7.38 -4.12
CA LEU A 34 -1.30 -6.89 -5.33
C LEU A 34 -1.02 -5.38 -5.48
N PRO A 35 -0.45 -4.94 -6.62
CA PRO A 35 -0.05 -3.56 -6.79
C PRO A 35 -1.28 -2.65 -6.72
N ASN A 36 -1.16 -1.56 -5.96
CA ASN A 36 -2.18 -0.52 -5.92
C ASN A 36 -2.21 0.21 -7.26
N ILE A 37 -3.40 0.52 -7.80
CA ILE A 37 -3.58 1.32 -9.03
C ILE A 37 -2.83 2.66 -8.99
N ALA A 38 -2.62 3.23 -7.79
CA ALA A 38 -1.83 4.45 -7.61
C ALA A 38 -0.36 4.28 -8.05
N LEU A 39 0.14 3.04 -8.13
CA LEU A 39 1.47 2.71 -8.65
C LEU A 39 1.56 2.80 -10.19
N MET A 40 0.43 2.95 -10.88
CA MET A 40 0.38 3.17 -12.34
C MET A 40 0.48 4.64 -12.73
N ASP A 41 0.71 5.55 -11.76
CA ASP A 41 0.96 6.95 -12.03
C ASP A 41 2.27 7.13 -12.82
N ALA A 42 2.20 7.84 -13.96
CA ALA A 42 3.35 8.10 -14.83
C ALA A 42 4.52 8.84 -14.12
N ARG A 43 4.27 9.43 -12.95
CA ARG A 43 5.31 10.07 -12.13
C ARG A 43 6.17 9.05 -11.39
N ILE A 44 5.72 7.80 -11.24
CA ILE A 44 6.43 6.72 -10.55
C ILE A 44 7.45 6.09 -11.49
N GLY A 45 8.61 5.72 -10.94
CA GLY A 45 9.65 4.99 -11.67
C GLY A 45 9.22 3.56 -12.05
N ARG A 46 10.18 2.71 -12.39
CA ARG A 46 9.85 1.34 -12.79
C ARG A 46 9.30 0.57 -11.59
N VAL A 47 8.14 -0.05 -11.79
CA VAL A 47 7.47 -0.83 -10.74
C VAL A 47 7.86 -2.29 -10.88
N PHE A 48 8.13 -2.92 -9.75
CA PHE A 48 8.32 -4.35 -9.60
C PHE A 48 7.29 -4.87 -8.60
N VAL A 49 6.85 -6.10 -8.77
CA VAL A 49 6.07 -6.82 -7.77
C VAL A 49 6.97 -7.88 -7.16
N GLY A 50 6.96 -7.99 -5.85
CA GLY A 50 7.66 -8.99 -5.07
C GLY A 50 6.69 -9.98 -4.44
N ASP A 51 7.09 -11.25 -4.39
CA ASP A 51 6.37 -12.27 -3.64
C ASP A 51 6.66 -12.10 -2.14
N ALA A 52 5.64 -11.76 -1.37
CA ALA A 52 5.71 -11.66 0.09
C ALA A 52 5.27 -12.96 0.80
N GLY A 53 5.05 -14.04 0.06
CA GLY A 53 4.58 -15.32 0.59
C GLY A 53 3.15 -15.26 1.11
N ILE A 54 2.31 -14.38 0.56
CA ILE A 54 0.90 -14.25 0.95
C ILE A 54 0.16 -15.50 0.44
N PRO A 55 -0.42 -16.33 1.32
CA PRO A 55 -1.13 -17.52 0.89
C PRO A 55 -2.39 -17.17 0.10
N GLU A 56 -2.73 -17.96 -0.93
CA GLU A 56 -3.92 -17.79 -1.78
C GLU A 56 -5.22 -17.55 -0.98
N LYS A 57 -5.42 -18.29 0.13
CA LYS A 57 -6.58 -18.13 1.01
C LYS A 57 -6.76 -16.69 1.54
N VAL A 58 -5.67 -15.94 1.72
CA VAL A 58 -5.70 -14.55 2.22
C VAL A 58 -6.26 -13.62 1.13
N TYR A 59 -5.92 -13.87 -0.14
CA TYR A 59 -6.50 -13.14 -1.27
C TYR A 59 -8.00 -13.43 -1.41
N HIS A 60 -8.43 -14.68 -1.25
CA HIS A 60 -9.85 -15.02 -1.25
C HIS A 60 -10.64 -14.38 -0.11
N GLN A 61 -10.06 -14.33 1.09
CA GLN A 61 -10.64 -13.60 2.22
C GLN A 61 -10.79 -12.10 1.95
N ALA A 62 -9.90 -11.54 1.12
CA ALA A 62 -9.97 -10.15 0.65
C ALA A 62 -10.91 -9.94 -0.56
N GLY A 63 -11.62 -10.98 -1.03
CA GLY A 63 -12.58 -10.88 -2.13
C GLY A 63 -11.99 -11.06 -3.53
N VAL A 64 -10.72 -11.45 -3.63
CA VAL A 64 -10.11 -11.84 -4.91
C VAL A 64 -10.64 -13.22 -5.31
N VAL A 65 -11.51 -13.27 -6.31
CA VAL A 65 -12.22 -14.50 -6.71
C VAL A 65 -11.29 -15.52 -7.37
N THR A 66 -10.28 -15.04 -8.10
CA THR A 66 -9.25 -15.87 -8.73
C THR A 66 -7.89 -15.21 -8.50
N TYR A 67 -6.95 -15.97 -7.95
CA TYR A 67 -5.57 -15.52 -7.77
C TYR A 67 -4.63 -16.58 -8.31
N ASP A 68 -3.93 -16.24 -9.40
CA ASP A 68 -2.85 -17.05 -9.96
C ASP A 68 -1.53 -16.32 -9.70
N PRO A 69 -0.66 -16.83 -8.81
CA PRO A 69 0.57 -16.14 -8.46
C PRO A 69 1.51 -16.08 -9.67
N PRO A 70 1.91 -14.89 -10.15
CA PRO A 70 2.69 -14.75 -11.39
C PRO A 70 4.16 -15.18 -11.23
N PHE A 71 4.58 -15.53 -10.03
CA PHE A 71 5.98 -15.57 -9.60
C PHE A 71 6.76 -16.80 -10.07
N GLU A 72 6.11 -17.92 -10.38
CA GLU A 72 6.75 -19.18 -10.80
C GLU A 72 8.02 -19.49 -9.95
N SER A 73 9.21 -19.51 -10.58
CA SER A 73 10.51 -19.75 -9.92
C SER A 73 11.27 -18.47 -9.56
N ARG A 74 10.60 -17.31 -9.56
CA ARG A 74 11.18 -15.98 -9.28
C ARG A 74 10.46 -15.37 -8.09
N TYR A 75 11.09 -14.40 -7.43
CA TYR A 75 10.49 -13.67 -6.31
C TYR A 75 10.21 -12.20 -6.61
N ILE A 76 10.73 -11.68 -7.73
CA ILE A 76 10.55 -10.30 -8.16
C ILE A 76 10.31 -10.29 -9.67
N LEU A 77 9.27 -9.60 -10.10
CA LEU A 77 8.91 -9.44 -11.51
C LEU A 77 8.72 -7.95 -11.84
N PRO A 78 9.17 -7.49 -13.02
CA PRO A 78 8.82 -6.15 -13.48
C PRO A 78 7.32 -6.08 -13.79
N LEU A 79 6.66 -5.01 -13.36
CA LEU A 79 5.30 -4.70 -13.78
C LEU A 79 5.36 -3.79 -15.01
N THR A 80 4.82 -4.26 -16.12
CA THR A 80 4.74 -3.53 -17.38
C THR A 80 3.28 -3.22 -17.71
N SER A 81 3.02 -2.03 -18.24
CA SER A 81 1.76 -1.72 -18.92
C SER A 81 1.98 -1.97 -20.41
N ASP A 82 1.23 -2.89 -21.00
CA ASP A 82 1.13 -3.01 -22.46
C ASP A 82 0.31 -1.87 -23.06
#